data_AF-A0ABD5RXF6-F1
#
_entry.id   AF-A0ABD5RXF6-F1
#
_cell.length_a   1.000
_cell.length_b   1.000
_cell.length_c   1.000
_cell.angle_alpha   90.00
_cell.angle_beta   90.00
_cell.angle_gamma   90.00
#
_symmetry.space_group_name_H-M   'P 1'
#
loop_
_entity.id
_entity.type
_entity.pdbx_description
1 polymer ?
#
loop_
_entity_poly.entity_id
_entity_poly.type
_entity_poly.pdbx_seq_one_letter_code
_entity_poly.pdbx_strand_id
1 'polypeptide(L)'
;DIETAARRLVERELDALVLSKAEAIDRELWGPGEYGEAFRERCGDLLVVPRDRGVWYERGHLGLVGMHGGLTREEMLVPFATARLSELR
;
A
#
# COMPACT_ATOMS: atom_id res chain seq x y z
N ASP A 1 4.40 21.01 11.95
CA ASP A 1 5.44 20.24 11.24
C ASP A 1 4.92 19.89 9.85
N ILE A 2 5.80 19.61 8.88
CA ILE A 2 5.47 19.37 7.46
C ILE A 2 4.69 18.06 7.27
N GLU A 3 5.02 17.01 8.01
CA GLU A 3 4.30 15.72 7.96
C GLU A 3 2.86 15.90 8.40
N THR A 4 2.65 16.60 9.52
CA THR A 4 1.30 16.91 10.02
C THR A 4 0.47 17.71 9.00
N ALA A 5 1.09 18.69 8.33
CA ALA A 5 0.42 19.49 7.31
C ALA A 5 0.07 18.67 6.06
N ALA A 6 1.00 17.80 5.61
CA ALA A 6 0.78 16.89 4.51
C ALA A 6 -0.34 15.88 4.80
N ARG A 7 -0.34 15.28 6.00
CA ARG A 7 -1.39 14.35 6.46
C ARG A 7 -2.77 15.00 6.37
N ARG A 8 -2.92 16.20 6.93
CA ARG A 8 -4.18 16.96 6.88
C ARG A 8 -4.62 17.32 5.47
N LEU A 9 -3.68 17.63 4.57
CA LEU A 9 -3.97 17.89 3.17
C LEU A 9 -4.53 16.63 2.51
N VAL A 10 -3.84 15.49 2.67
CA VAL A 10 -4.26 14.21 2.09
C VAL A 10 -5.63 13.79 2.62
N GLU A 11 -5.84 13.80 3.94
CA GLU A 11 -7.11 13.41 4.57
C GLU A 11 -8.29 14.29 4.16
N ARG A 12 -8.03 15.54 3.77
CA ARG A 12 -9.09 16.45 3.28
C ARG A 12 -9.44 16.19 1.82
N GLU A 13 -8.44 15.87 0.99
CA GLU A 13 -8.62 15.77 -0.45
C GLU A 13 -8.97 14.34 -0.92
N LEU A 14 -8.62 13.31 -0.13
CA LEU A 14 -8.77 11.90 -0.50
C LEU A 14 -9.52 11.10 0.57
N ASP A 15 -10.42 10.22 0.15
CA ASP A 15 -10.96 9.15 1.00
C ASP A 15 -9.94 8.01 1.09
N ALA A 16 -9.02 8.15 2.04
CA ALA A 16 -7.89 7.25 2.22
C ALA A 16 -7.58 7.02 3.70
N LEU A 17 -7.05 5.84 4.00
CA LEU A 17 -6.31 5.60 5.24
C LEU A 17 -4.94 6.26 5.11
N VAL A 18 -4.59 7.13 6.06
CA VAL A 18 -3.28 7.78 6.12
C VAL A 18 -2.58 7.41 7.42
N LEU A 19 -1.43 6.75 7.30
CA LEU A 19 -0.61 6.29 8.42
C LEU A 19 0.75 7.00 8.38
N SER A 20 1.31 7.30 9.55
CA SER A 20 2.74 7.58 9.65
C SER A 20 3.56 6.30 9.39
N LYS A 21 4.84 6.48 9.10
CA LYS A 21 5.81 5.38 8.99
C LYS A 21 5.81 4.48 10.23
N ALA A 22 5.81 5.08 11.41
CA ALA A 22 5.79 4.34 12.68
C ALA A 22 4.48 3.54 12.83
N GLU A 23 3.34 4.20 12.57
CA GLU A 23 2.01 3.57 12.61
C GLU A 23 1.85 2.41 11.62
N ALA A 24 2.50 2.48 10.45
CA ALA A 24 2.48 1.43 9.44
C ALA A 24 3.40 0.26 9.80
N ILE A 25 4.55 0.55 10.39
CA ILE A 25 5.51 -0.44 10.92
C ILE A 25 4.91 -1.22 12.09
N ASP A 26 4.28 -0.51 13.04
CA ASP A 26 3.64 -1.11 14.22
C ASP A 26 2.47 -2.05 13.85
N ARG A 27 1.90 -1.87 12.66
CA ARG A 27 0.85 -2.72 12.09
C ARG A 27 1.38 -3.89 11.24
N GLU A 28 2.70 -4.04 11.13
CA GLU A 28 3.35 -5.11 10.35
C GLU A 28 2.90 -5.17 8.88
N LEU A 29 2.66 -4.02 8.24
CA LEU A 29 2.10 -3.97 6.88
C LEU A 29 3.01 -4.55 5.78
N TRP A 30 4.28 -4.78 6.06
CA TRP A 30 5.24 -5.42 5.14
C TRP A 30 5.61 -6.85 5.57
N GLY A 31 4.85 -7.42 6.50
CA GLY A 31 5.08 -8.74 7.06
C GLY A 31 5.90 -8.70 8.35
N PRO A 32 5.99 -9.85 9.04
CA PRO A 32 6.67 -9.95 10.32
C PRO A 32 8.20 -9.86 10.19
N GLY A 33 8.86 -9.45 11.27
CA GLY A 33 10.32 -9.45 11.39
C GLY A 33 10.94 -8.06 11.37
N GLU A 34 12.27 -8.02 11.41
CA GLU A 34 13.00 -6.75 11.39
C GLU A 34 13.18 -6.21 9.98
N TYR A 35 12.81 -4.94 9.78
CA TYR A 35 13.08 -4.26 8.52
C TYR A 35 14.55 -3.91 8.36
N GLY A 36 15.10 -4.11 7.18
CA GLY A 36 16.48 -3.70 6.85
C GLY A 36 16.64 -2.18 6.73
N GLU A 37 17.89 -1.71 6.72
CA GLU A 37 18.24 -0.29 6.54
C GLU A 37 17.62 0.30 5.26
N ALA A 38 17.75 -0.41 4.14
CA ALA A 38 17.19 0.02 2.86
C ALA A 38 15.66 0.19 2.87
N PHE A 39 14.93 -0.53 3.72
CA PHE A 39 13.50 -0.30 3.90
C PHE A 39 13.25 1.01 4.66
N ARG A 40 13.96 1.23 5.76
CA ARG A 40 13.79 2.43 6.60
C ARG A 40 14.08 3.71 5.83
N GLU A 41 15.08 3.69 4.96
CA GLU A 41 15.45 4.82 4.09
C GLU A 41 14.41 5.09 2.99
N ARG A 42 13.77 4.05 2.45
CA ARG A 42 12.84 4.15 1.30
C ARG A 42 11.39 4.25 1.71
N CYS A 43 11.05 3.86 2.93
CA CYS A 43 9.71 3.99 3.44
C CYS A 43 9.40 5.49 3.56
N GLY A 44 8.32 5.94 2.93
CA GLY A 44 7.86 7.31 3.04
C GLY A 44 7.43 7.63 4.48
N ASP A 45 7.44 8.91 4.84
CA ASP A 45 7.01 9.33 6.19
C ASP A 45 5.51 9.15 6.40
N LEU A 46 4.74 9.22 5.31
CA LEU A 46 3.32 8.89 5.27
C LEU A 46 3.05 7.76 4.27
N LEU A 47 2.22 6.81 4.68
CA LEU A 47 1.60 5.81 3.81
C LEU A 47 0.15 6.23 3.56
N VAL A 48 -0.23 6.30 2.28
CA VAL A 48 -1.59 6.66 1.84
C VAL A 48 -2.19 5.46 1.13
N VAL A 49 -3.25 4.89 1.71
CA VAL A 49 -3.97 3.74 1.15
C VAL A 49 -5.40 4.19 0.81
N PRO A 50 -5.73 4.36 -0.47
CA PRO A 50 -7.08 4.76 -0.86
C PRO A 50 -8.12 3.68 -0.55
N ARG A 51 -9.37 4.09 -0.32
CA ARG A 51 -10.47 3.14 -0.11
C ARG A 51 -10.80 2.31 -1.35
N ASP A 52 -11.05 2.98 -2.48
CA ASP A 52 -11.57 2.32 -3.69
C ASP A 52 -10.76 2.65 -4.97
N ARG A 53 -10.37 3.91 -5.16
CA ARG A 53 -9.67 4.37 -6.37
C ARG A 53 -8.22 4.69 -6.04
N GLY A 54 -7.30 4.18 -6.83
CA GLY A 54 -5.90 4.44 -6.55
C GLY A 54 -5.50 5.93 -6.69
N VAL A 55 -4.44 6.32 -6.00
CA VAL A 55 -3.96 7.71 -5.94
C VAL A 55 -2.86 7.92 -6.96
N TRP A 56 -2.89 9.05 -7.66
CA TRP A 56 -1.91 9.42 -8.68
C TRP A 56 -1.45 10.86 -8.48
N TYR A 57 -0.20 11.15 -8.84
CA TYR A 57 0.45 12.43 -8.53
C TYR A 57 -0.08 13.61 -9.34
N GLU A 58 -0.72 13.36 -10.49
CA GLU A 58 -1.31 14.38 -11.35
C GLU A 58 -2.83 14.22 -11.47
N ARG A 59 -3.52 15.32 -11.72
CA ARG A 59 -4.94 15.31 -12.07
C ARG A 59 -5.07 14.95 -13.55
N GLY A 60 -5.68 13.81 -13.85
CA GLY A 60 -5.86 13.37 -15.23
C GLY A 60 -6.50 11.98 -15.30
N HIS A 61 -6.81 11.55 -16.52
CA HIS A 61 -7.28 10.20 -16.76
C HIS A 61 -6.06 9.27 -16.93
N LEU A 62 -5.80 8.45 -15.92
CA LEU A 62 -5.06 7.20 -16.12
C LEU A 62 -5.92 6.35 -17.06
N GLY A 63 -5.47 6.12 -18.30
CA GLY A 63 -6.14 5.25 -19.29
C GLY A 63 -6.13 3.77 -18.90
N LEU A 64 -5.99 3.47 -17.61
CA LEU A 64 -5.99 2.14 -17.04
C LEU A 64 -7.42 1.77 -16.67
N VAL A 65 -7.83 0.57 -17.10
CA VAL A 65 -9.14 0.01 -16.74
C VAL A 65 -9.15 -0.52 -15.29
N GLY A 66 -7.97 -0.81 -14.72
CA GLY A 66 -7.81 -1.24 -13.34
C GLY A 66 -6.45 -0.83 -12.77
N MET A 67 -6.40 -0.69 -11.44
CA MET A 67 -5.19 -0.41 -10.67
C MET A 67 -5.25 -1.22 -9.36
N HIS A 68 -4.09 -1.58 -8.83
CA HIS A 68 -3.95 -2.30 -7.58
C HIS A 68 -3.04 -1.53 -6.61
N GLY A 69 -2.99 -1.98 -5.36
CA GLY A 69 -2.11 -1.42 -4.32
C GLY A 69 -2.85 -0.95 -3.08
N GLY A 70 -4.15 -1.20 -2.98
CA GLY A 70 -4.90 -1.04 -1.74
C GLY A 70 -4.71 -2.20 -0.78
N LEU A 71 -5.35 -2.09 0.40
CA LEU A 71 -5.31 -3.07 1.48
C LEU A 71 -6.63 -3.86 1.59
N THR A 72 -7.43 -3.90 0.52
CA THR A 72 -8.66 -4.70 0.50
C THR A 72 -8.34 -6.19 0.51
N ARG A 73 -9.27 -7.01 1.00
CA ARG A 73 -9.08 -8.47 1.03
C ARG A 73 -8.92 -9.01 -0.39
N GLU A 74 -9.65 -8.43 -1.34
CA GLU A 74 -9.70 -8.79 -2.74
C GLU A 74 -8.36 -8.52 -3.43
N GLU A 75 -7.71 -7.40 -3.14
CA GLU A 75 -6.38 -7.07 -3.70
C GLU A 75 -5.25 -7.88 -3.08
N MET A 76 -5.34 -8.21 -1.78
CA MET A 76 -4.31 -8.97 -1.07
C MET A 76 -4.36 -10.49 -1.37
N LEU A 77 -5.43 -10.98 -2.00
CA LEU A 77 -5.59 -12.40 -2.30
C LEU A 77 -4.73 -12.80 -3.52
N VAL A 78 -3.61 -13.50 -3.26
CA VAL A 78 -2.79 -14.13 -4.31
C VAL A 78 -2.95 -15.65 -4.22
N PRO A 79 -3.56 -16.31 -5.22
CA PRO A 79 -3.69 -17.76 -5.23
C PRO A 79 -2.32 -18.45 -5.20
N PHE A 80 -2.12 -19.37 -4.28
CA PHE A 80 -0.95 -20.25 -4.22
C PHE A 80 -1.40 -21.68 -4.51
N ALA A 81 -0.84 -22.29 -5.55
CA ALA A 81 -1.16 -23.64 -5.96
C ALA A 81 0.13 -24.44 -6.22
N THR A 82 0.14 -25.70 -5.82
CA THR A 82 1.24 -26.64 -6.06
C THR A 82 0.69 -27.96 -6.54
N ALA A 83 1.48 -28.71 -7.31
CA ALA A 83 1.16 -30.06 -7.74
C ALA A 83 2.42 -30.92 -7.66
N ARG A 84 2.27 -32.23 -7.43
CA ARG A 84 3.40 -33.14 -7.61
C ARG A 84 3.73 -33.21 -9.09
N LEU A 85 5.01 -33.24 -9.42
CA LEU A 85 5.46 -33.43 -10.80
C LEU A 85 4.86 -34.70 -11.43
N SER A 86 4.71 -35.78 -10.65
CA SER A 86 4.08 -37.03 -11.10
C SER A 86 2.59 -36.94 -11.40
N GLU A 87 1.93 -35.83 -11.05
CA GLU A 87 0.50 -35.58 -11.29
C GLU A 87 0.26 -34.53 -12.38
N LEU A 88 1.33 -33.92 -12.90
CA LEU A 88 1.26 -33.09 -14.10
C LEU A 88 1.20 -34.03 -15.31
N ARG A 89 0.11 -33.93 -16.09
CA ARG A 89 -0.08 -34.67 -17.35
C ARG A 89 0.45 -33.88 -18.54
#